data_AF-A0A519SIR0-F1
#
_entry.id   AF-A0A519SIR0-F1
#
_cell.length_a   1.000
_cell.length_b   1.000
_cell.length_c   1.000
_cell.angle_alpha   90.00
_cell.angle_beta   90.00
_cell.angle_gamma   90.00
#
_symmetry.space_group_name_H-M   'P 1'
#
loop_
_entity.id
_entity.type
_entity.pdbx_description
1 polymer ?
#
loop_
_entity_poly.entity_id
_entity_poly.type
_entity_poly.pdbx_seq_one_letter_code
_entity_poly.pdbx_strand_id
1 'polypeptide(L)'
;MLRPFFSPWFTGLAAGLGLLLGGCGHALPDIPGFRAAAWRADSYGCRNQRAALLPPLLAARAQLYETRADDVTALLGHPDEEELQVQTEKVYYYYLTPGAQCGPRHPHAATPRLSVHFGPLGTVTEVLADPVPATAGPS
;
A
#
# COMPACT_ATOMS: atom_id res chain seq x y z
N MET A 1 8.49 -6.63 78.52
CA MET A 1 7.20 -7.22 78.09
C MET A 1 6.54 -6.17 77.21
N LEU A 2 6.07 -6.37 75.98
CA LEU A 2 5.89 -7.56 75.14
C LEU A 2 5.77 -7.04 73.69
N ARG A 3 6.57 -7.64 72.80
CA ARG A 3 6.45 -7.91 71.36
C ARG A 3 5.74 -6.91 70.39
N PRO A 4 6.32 -6.69 69.19
CA PRO A 4 5.70 -6.03 68.05
C PRO A 4 4.65 -6.94 67.39
N PHE A 5 3.58 -6.35 66.84
CA PHE A 5 2.52 -7.07 66.14
C PHE A 5 2.52 -6.73 64.64
N PHE A 6 3.01 -7.69 63.86
CA PHE A 6 2.54 -8.13 62.53
C PHE A 6 2.38 -7.13 61.37
N SER A 7 3.39 -7.19 60.49
CA SER A 7 3.41 -7.25 59.01
C SER A 7 2.17 -7.91 58.32
N PRO A 8 2.07 -8.04 56.97
CA PRO A 8 2.08 -7.09 55.85
C PRO A 8 0.87 -7.34 54.89
N TRP A 9 0.08 -6.33 54.56
CA TRP A 9 -0.80 -6.32 53.38
C TRP A 9 -0.39 -5.05 52.62
N PHE A 10 0.19 -5.08 51.42
CA PHE A 10 -0.29 -5.73 50.21
C PHE A 10 0.90 -6.16 49.36
N THR A 11 1.04 -7.47 49.19
CA THR A 11 1.79 -8.06 48.08
C THR A 11 1.25 -7.56 46.76
N GLY A 12 2.13 -6.94 45.97
CA GLY A 12 1.87 -6.65 44.57
C GLY A 12 1.62 -7.94 43.78
N LEU A 13 0.69 -7.85 42.83
CA LEU A 13 0.58 -8.75 41.69
C LEU A 13 0.14 -7.88 40.51
N ALA A 14 1.13 -7.25 39.89
CA ALA A 14 1.03 -6.81 38.52
C ALA A 14 0.93 -8.07 37.65
N ALA A 15 -0.29 -8.46 37.28
CA ALA A 15 -0.53 -9.48 36.26
C ALA A 15 -1.02 -8.77 35.01
N GLY A 16 -0.07 -8.23 34.25
CA GLY A 16 -0.32 -7.76 32.90
C GLY A 16 -0.72 -8.94 32.01
N LEU A 17 -1.91 -8.88 31.43
CA LEU A 17 -2.29 -9.72 30.31
C LEU A 17 -2.25 -8.86 29.05
N GLY A 18 -1.03 -8.57 28.58
CA GLY A 18 -0.78 -8.01 27.27
C GLY A 18 -1.03 -9.08 26.22
N LEU A 19 -2.27 -9.18 25.73
CA LEU A 19 -2.63 -10.04 24.60
C LEU A 19 -1.97 -9.46 23.33
N LEU A 20 -0.77 -9.92 23.00
CA LEU A 20 -0.10 -9.61 21.75
C LEU A 20 -0.82 -10.34 20.61
N LEU A 21 -1.76 -9.65 19.97
CA LEU A 21 -2.33 -10.07 18.68
C LEU A 21 -1.27 -9.83 17.59
N GLY A 22 -0.31 -10.76 17.47
CA GLY A 22 0.57 -10.84 16.32
C GLY A 22 -0.22 -11.33 15.11
N GLY A 23 -0.70 -10.41 14.27
CA GLY A 23 -1.25 -10.75 12.97
C GLY A 23 -0.16 -11.35 12.08
N CYS A 24 -0.41 -12.53 11.51
CA CYS A 24 0.42 -13.11 10.46
C CYS A 24 0.19 -12.34 9.15
N GLY A 25 0.77 -11.15 9.02
CA GLY A 25 0.91 -10.48 7.73
C GLY A 25 2.14 -11.05 7.03
N HIS A 26 1.95 -11.83 5.97
CA HIS A 26 3.06 -12.18 5.09
C HIS A 26 3.36 -10.95 4.22
N ALA A 27 4.54 -10.37 4.40
CA ALA A 27 5.00 -9.33 3.49
C ALA A 27 5.04 -9.87 2.06
N LEU A 28 4.70 -9.04 1.07
CA LEU A 28 4.84 -9.44 -0.32
C LEU A 28 6.28 -9.87 -0.60
N PRO A 29 6.48 -10.94 -1.39
CA PRO A 29 7.82 -11.30 -1.84
C PRO A 29 8.42 -10.17 -2.70
N ASP A 30 9.75 -10.13 -2.74
CA ASP A 30 10.45 -9.20 -3.63
C ASP A 30 10.11 -9.49 -5.09
N ILE A 31 9.75 -8.44 -5.85
CA ILE A 31 9.44 -8.53 -7.27
C ILE A 31 10.72 -8.28 -8.08
N PRO A 32 11.22 -9.26 -8.86
CA PRO A 32 12.43 -9.11 -9.65
C PRO A 32 12.33 -7.93 -10.64
N GLY A 33 13.35 -7.06 -10.64
CA GLY A 33 13.40 -5.90 -11.53
C GLY A 33 12.48 -4.73 -11.14
N PHE A 34 11.63 -4.89 -10.12
CA PHE A 34 10.79 -3.81 -9.62
C PHE A 34 11.51 -3.01 -8.53
N ARG A 35 11.62 -1.70 -8.72
CA ARG A 35 12.27 -0.79 -7.78
C ARG A 35 11.24 -0.05 -6.95
N ALA A 36 10.73 -0.71 -5.90
CA ALA A 36 9.67 -0.18 -5.04
C ALA A 36 9.97 1.23 -4.48
N ALA A 37 11.22 1.49 -4.07
CA ALA A 37 11.61 2.82 -3.60
C ALA A 37 11.53 3.91 -4.68
N ALA A 38 11.86 3.59 -5.94
CA ALA A 38 11.75 4.55 -7.05
C ALA A 38 10.28 4.81 -7.41
N TRP A 39 9.45 3.75 -7.43
CA TRP A 39 8.01 3.87 -7.62
C TRP A 39 7.37 4.80 -6.57
N ARG A 40 7.65 4.57 -5.29
CA ARG A 40 7.12 5.37 -4.17
C ARG A 40 7.59 6.82 -4.22
N ALA A 41 8.81 7.06 -4.67
CA ALA A 41 9.35 8.41 -4.78
C ALA A 41 8.72 9.21 -5.93
N ASP A 42 8.02 8.56 -6.86
CA ASP A 42 7.35 9.18 -8.01
C ASP A 42 5.84 9.31 -7.80
N SER A 43 5.44 9.95 -6.68
CA SER A 43 4.04 10.30 -6.40
C SER A 43 3.42 11.03 -7.60
N TYR A 44 2.19 10.68 -7.96
CA TYR A 44 1.48 11.21 -9.14
C TYR A 44 2.14 10.90 -10.50
N GLY A 45 3.19 10.06 -10.55
CA GLY A 45 3.83 9.63 -11.80
C GLY A 45 4.55 10.73 -12.59
N CYS A 46 4.86 11.86 -11.93
CA CYS A 46 5.32 13.08 -12.60
C CYS A 46 6.73 13.00 -13.20
N ARG A 47 7.53 12.02 -12.78
CA ARG A 47 8.88 11.75 -13.33
C ARG A 47 8.88 10.58 -14.31
N ASN A 48 7.71 10.05 -14.66
CA ASN A 48 7.54 8.95 -15.61
C ASN A 48 8.29 7.66 -15.20
N GLN A 49 8.65 7.51 -13.92
CA GLN A 49 9.38 6.34 -13.43
C GLN A 49 8.44 5.15 -13.28
N ARG A 50 7.18 5.39 -12.92
CA ARG A 50 6.17 4.33 -12.78
C ARG A 50 5.88 3.63 -14.10
N ALA A 51 5.79 4.36 -15.22
CA ALA A 51 5.69 3.75 -16.55
C ALA A 51 6.85 2.78 -16.85
N ALA A 52 8.09 3.15 -16.52
CA ALA A 52 9.27 2.30 -16.74
C ALA A 52 9.31 1.06 -15.81
N LEU A 53 8.73 1.17 -14.61
CA LEU A 53 8.66 0.10 -13.61
C LEU A 53 7.39 -0.75 -13.71
N LEU A 54 6.46 -0.38 -14.59
CA LEU A 54 5.20 -1.10 -14.78
C LEU A 54 5.40 -2.53 -15.32
N PRO A 55 6.27 -2.80 -16.32
CA PRO A 55 6.43 -4.17 -16.84
C PRO A 55 6.78 -5.23 -15.79
N PRO A 56 7.81 -5.07 -14.93
CA PRO A 56 8.10 -6.07 -13.90
C PRO A 56 6.97 -6.20 -12.86
N LEU A 57 6.28 -5.09 -12.52
CA LEU A 57 5.12 -5.14 -11.63
C LEU A 57 3.98 -5.97 -12.23
N LEU A 58 3.66 -5.75 -13.51
CA LEU A 58 2.62 -6.51 -14.20
C LEU A 58 3.00 -7.97 -14.43
N ALA A 59 4.29 -8.28 -14.64
CA ALA A 59 4.78 -9.65 -14.70
C ALA A 59 4.57 -10.40 -13.37
N ALA A 60 4.63 -9.68 -12.24
CA ALA A 60 4.35 -10.20 -10.91
C ALA A 60 2.91 -9.98 -10.44
N ARG A 61 1.97 -9.59 -11.33
CA ARG A 61 0.56 -9.32 -10.97
C ARG A 61 -0.08 -10.45 -10.17
N ALA A 62 0.25 -11.69 -10.50
CA ALA A 62 -0.24 -12.87 -9.79
C ALA A 62 0.06 -12.83 -8.27
N GLN A 63 1.20 -12.25 -7.88
CA GLN A 63 1.65 -12.14 -6.50
C GLN A 63 0.91 -11.04 -5.72
N LEU A 64 0.23 -10.13 -6.42
CA LEU A 64 -0.57 -9.07 -5.79
C LEU A 64 -1.96 -9.56 -5.40
N TYR A 65 -2.49 -10.64 -6.00
CA TYR A 65 -3.83 -11.13 -5.65
C TYR A 65 -3.90 -11.58 -4.19
N GLU A 66 -5.06 -11.32 -3.58
CA GLU A 66 -5.34 -11.58 -2.16
C GLU A 66 -4.45 -10.85 -1.15
N THR A 67 -3.53 -9.98 -1.61
CA THR A 67 -2.71 -9.15 -0.71
C THR A 67 -3.55 -8.05 -0.08
N ARG A 68 -3.22 -7.67 1.15
CA ARG A 68 -3.96 -6.61 1.86
C ARG A 68 -3.54 -5.24 1.35
N ALA A 69 -4.46 -4.27 1.45
CA ALA A 69 -4.18 -2.88 1.09
C ALA A 69 -2.93 -2.29 1.77
N ASP A 70 -2.65 -2.68 3.01
CA ASP A 70 -1.46 -2.22 3.75
C ASP A 70 -0.16 -2.75 3.13
N ASP A 71 -0.16 -4.01 2.67
CA ASP A 71 1.02 -4.60 2.01
C ASP A 71 1.21 -4.03 0.60
N VAL A 72 0.11 -3.76 -0.12
CA VAL A 72 0.15 -3.01 -1.39
C VAL A 72 0.73 -1.61 -1.16
N THR A 73 0.33 -0.93 -0.08
CA THR A 73 0.83 0.40 0.27
C THR A 73 2.29 0.34 0.71
N ALA A 74 2.74 -0.73 1.38
CA ALA A 74 4.14 -0.92 1.71
C ALA A 74 5.01 -1.08 0.44
N LEU A 75 4.50 -1.78 -0.57
CA LEU A 75 5.17 -1.96 -1.85
C LEU A 75 5.12 -0.68 -2.72
N LEU A 76 3.92 -0.20 -3.04
CA LEU A 76 3.65 0.87 -4.03
C LEU A 76 3.56 2.27 -3.43
N GLY A 77 3.52 2.40 -2.11
CA GLY A 77 3.27 3.67 -1.43
C GLY A 77 1.79 4.02 -1.41
N HIS A 78 1.49 5.17 -0.81
CA HIS A 78 0.14 5.73 -0.79
C HIS A 78 -0.38 5.91 -2.22
N PRO A 79 -1.64 5.53 -2.52
CA PRO A 79 -2.23 5.78 -3.82
C PRO A 79 -2.28 7.28 -4.10
N ASP A 80 -2.29 7.63 -5.38
CA ASP A 80 -2.45 9.04 -5.77
C ASP A 80 -3.91 9.48 -5.59
N GLU A 81 -4.84 8.54 -5.81
CA GLU A 81 -6.27 8.70 -5.55
C GLU A 81 -6.86 7.41 -4.98
N GLU A 82 -7.79 7.56 -4.05
CA GLU A 82 -8.57 6.47 -3.46
C GLU A 82 -10.05 6.72 -3.75
N GLU A 83 -10.73 5.74 -4.34
CA GLU A 83 -12.15 5.79 -4.61
C GLU A 83 -12.87 4.63 -3.92
N LEU A 84 -14.02 4.95 -3.30
CA LEU A 84 -14.94 3.95 -2.77
C LEU A 84 -16.04 3.73 -3.81
N GLN A 85 -16.09 2.51 -4.37
CA GLN A 85 -17.11 2.10 -5.31
C GLN A 85 -18.35 1.53 -4.60
N VAL A 86 -19.34 1.17 -5.41
CA VAL A 86 -20.59 0.57 -4.93
C VAL A 86 -20.27 -0.72 -4.17
N GLN A 87 -21.01 -1.01 -3.10
CA GLN A 87 -20.81 -2.20 -2.27
C GLN A 87 -19.50 -2.24 -1.47
N THR A 88 -18.98 -1.08 -1.03
CA THR A 88 -17.79 -0.97 -0.15
C THR A 88 -16.49 -1.49 -0.77
N GLU A 89 -16.45 -1.63 -2.09
CA GLU A 89 -15.21 -1.90 -2.81
C GLU A 89 -14.35 -0.65 -2.86
N LYS A 90 -13.03 -0.83 -2.77
CA LYS A 90 -12.06 0.26 -2.75
C LYS A 90 -11.17 0.14 -3.96
N VAL A 91 -10.81 1.25 -4.59
CA VAL A 91 -9.89 1.28 -5.72
C VAL A 91 -8.78 2.26 -5.44
N TYR A 92 -7.54 1.78 -5.59
CA TYR A 92 -6.33 2.59 -5.52
C TYR A 92 -5.88 2.91 -6.92
N TYR A 93 -5.70 4.19 -7.21
CA TYR A 93 -5.18 4.66 -8.48
C TYR A 93 -3.75 5.20 -8.33
N TYR A 94 -2.88 4.79 -9.25
CA TYR A 94 -1.52 5.29 -9.39
C TYR A 94 -1.32 5.77 -10.82
N TYR A 95 -1.09 7.07 -11.01
CA TYR A 95 -0.76 7.64 -12.31
C TYR A 95 0.58 7.07 -12.82
N LEU A 96 0.60 6.70 -14.09
CA LEU A 96 1.75 6.06 -14.74
C LEU A 96 2.59 7.06 -15.53
N THR A 97 1.95 8.09 -16.10
CA THR A 97 2.57 9.10 -16.95
C THR A 97 2.26 10.52 -16.44
N PRO A 98 3.15 11.51 -16.68
CA PRO A 98 2.89 12.90 -16.32
C PRO A 98 1.64 13.47 -16.99
N GLY A 99 0.93 14.35 -16.28
CA GLY A 99 -0.28 15.01 -16.76
C GLY A 99 -0.72 16.18 -15.87
N ALA A 100 -2.00 16.54 -15.95
CA ALA A 100 -2.57 17.65 -15.17
C ALA A 100 -2.43 17.44 -13.65
N GLN A 101 -2.40 16.19 -13.18
CA GLN A 101 -2.22 15.82 -11.77
C GLN A 101 -0.88 16.26 -11.17
N CYS A 102 0.09 16.62 -12.01
CA CYS A 102 1.38 17.14 -11.56
C CYS A 102 1.34 18.63 -11.19
N GLY A 103 0.21 19.31 -11.46
CA GLY A 103 0.00 20.70 -11.10
C GLY A 103 -0.32 20.91 -9.62
N PRO A 104 -0.42 22.19 -9.19
CA PRO A 104 -0.82 22.53 -7.83
C PRO A 104 -2.18 21.92 -7.48
N ARG A 105 -2.31 21.38 -6.26
CA ARG A 105 -3.51 20.70 -5.76
C ARG A 105 -3.86 19.37 -6.44
N HIS A 106 -2.97 18.84 -7.28
CA HIS A 106 -3.11 17.50 -7.88
C HIS A 106 -4.50 17.25 -8.47
N PRO A 107 -4.96 18.08 -9.43
CA PRO A 107 -6.28 17.88 -10.01
C PRO A 107 -6.33 16.53 -10.71
N HIS A 108 -7.48 15.85 -10.61
CA HIS A 108 -7.71 14.60 -11.33
C HIS A 108 -7.39 14.77 -12.83
N ALA A 109 -6.71 13.79 -13.41
CA ALA A 109 -6.31 13.79 -14.81
C ALA A 109 -6.76 12.51 -15.53
N ALA A 110 -7.22 12.64 -16.77
CA ALA A 110 -7.50 11.49 -17.63
C ALA A 110 -6.21 10.98 -18.30
N THR A 111 -5.21 10.61 -17.50
CA THR A 111 -3.95 10.02 -17.97
C THR A 111 -3.83 8.55 -17.56
N PRO A 112 -3.04 7.74 -18.28
CA PRO A 112 -2.85 6.34 -17.95
C PRO A 112 -2.54 6.10 -16.48
N ARG A 113 -3.30 5.20 -15.85
CA ARG A 113 -3.16 4.81 -14.45
C ARG A 113 -3.14 3.29 -14.28
N LEU A 114 -2.52 2.86 -13.18
CA LEU A 114 -2.71 1.54 -12.59
C LEU A 114 -3.88 1.65 -11.61
N SER A 115 -4.87 0.77 -11.73
CA SER A 115 -5.92 0.59 -10.73
C SER A 115 -5.73 -0.73 -10.00
N VAL A 116 -5.83 -0.69 -8.67
CA VAL A 116 -5.82 -1.86 -7.80
C VAL A 116 -7.14 -1.91 -7.08
N HIS A 117 -7.96 -2.92 -7.40
CA HIS A 117 -9.29 -3.10 -6.85
C HIS A 117 -9.21 -4.03 -5.64
N PHE A 118 -9.91 -3.65 -4.58
CA PHE A 118 -10.01 -4.40 -3.34
C PHE A 118 -11.45 -4.86 -3.13
N GLY A 119 -11.61 -6.15 -2.87
CA GLY A 119 -12.89 -6.71 -2.49
C GLY A 119 -13.29 -6.39 -1.04
N PRO A 120 -14.44 -6.88 -0.57
CA PRO A 120 -14.97 -6.59 0.77
C PRO A 120 -14.06 -6.99 1.95
N LEU A 121 -13.11 -7.91 1.70
CA LEU A 121 -12.13 -8.35 2.70
C LEU A 121 -10.90 -7.41 2.80
N GLY A 122 -10.85 -6.35 1.99
CA GLY A 122 -9.71 -5.43 1.90
C GLY A 122 -8.49 -6.03 1.21
N THR A 123 -8.71 -7.07 0.39
CA THR A 123 -7.67 -7.76 -0.36
C THR A 123 -7.82 -7.53 -1.86
N VAL A 124 -6.71 -7.55 -2.60
CA VAL A 124 -6.68 -7.31 -4.04
C VAL A 124 -7.48 -8.38 -4.79
N THR A 125 -8.46 -7.95 -5.56
CA THR A 125 -9.27 -8.78 -6.47
C THR A 125 -8.92 -8.56 -7.93
N GLU A 126 -8.38 -7.38 -8.27
CA GLU A 126 -8.00 -7.05 -9.64
C GLU A 126 -6.89 -5.99 -9.68
N VAL A 127 -6.00 -6.12 -10.68
CA VAL A 127 -4.99 -5.11 -11.00
C VAL A 127 -5.06 -4.83 -12.50
N LEU A 128 -5.42 -3.61 -12.87
CA LEU A 128 -5.54 -3.14 -14.25
C LEU A 128 -4.55 -2.01 -14.50
N ALA A 129 -4.02 -1.94 -15.71
CA ALA A 129 -3.17 -0.83 -16.13
C ALA A 129 -3.65 -0.34 -17.49
N ASP A 130 -3.83 0.97 -17.59
CA ASP A 130 -4.11 1.59 -18.87
C ASP A 130 -2.91 1.45 -19.82
N PRO A 131 -3.15 1.42 -21.15
CA PRO A 131 -2.07 1.45 -22.12
C PRO A 131 -1.20 2.69 -21.93
N VAL A 132 0.09 2.48 -21.64
CA VAL A 132 1.07 3.56 -21.63
C VAL A 132 1.45 3.84 -23.09
N PRO A 133 1.27 5.06 -23.59
CA PRO A 133 1.71 5.38 -24.94
C PRO A 133 3.21 5.12 -25.03
N ALA A 134 3.63 4.37 -26.06
CA ALA A 134 5.05 4.25 -26.37
C ALA A 134 5.56 5.68 -26.54
N THR A 135 6.50 6.10 -25.70
CA THR A 135 7.16 7.39 -25.83
C THR A 135 7.59 7.51 -27.28
N ALA A 136 7.02 8.49 -28.00
CA ALA A 136 7.52 8.85 -29.31
C ALA A 136 9.03 9.07 -29.12
N GLY A 137 9.84 8.19 -29.71
CA GLY A 137 11.29 8.36 -29.73
C GLY A 137 11.60 9.75 -30.28
N PRO A 138 12.73 10.36 -29.90
CA PRO A 138 13.10 11.66 -30.44
C PRO A 138 13.19 11.54 -31.97
N SER A 139 12.29 12.24 -32.66
CA SER A 139 12.45 12.59 -34.07
C SER A 139 13.57 13.62 -34.22
#